data_AF-A0A4S2N5U5-F1
#
_entry.id   AF-A0A4S2N5U5-F1
#
_cell.length_a   1.000
_cell.length_b   1.000
_cell.length_c   1.000
_cell.angle_alpha   90.00
_cell.angle_beta   90.00
_cell.angle_gamma   90.00
#
_symmetry.space_group_name_H-M   'P 1'
#
loop_
_entity.id
_entity.type
_entity.pdbx_description
1 polymer ?
#
loop_
_entity_poly.entity_id
_entity_poly.type
_entity_poly.pdbx_seq_one_letter_code
_entity_poly.pdbx_strand_id
1 'polypeptide(L)'
;MLSRWIPRTIPRYTRLHFTNFDLQSTFFTSSGFRNFGSSSTTMKDTSTVISEFNELVNMNVPELQDWLKTEASTSSGWHHNAGDSETVGHASGRHIVEILKKNPKKDPAEYDDDDIAHMRKVVSYCKRHLAQEETAKKNTESKSYKSLKNWGHDAQKE
;
A
#
# COMPACT_ATOMS: atom_id res chain seq x y z
N MET A 1 -68.30 21.30 18.69
CA MET A 1 -67.44 22.45 18.34
C MET A 1 -66.03 21.94 18.12
N LEU A 2 -65.62 21.83 16.86
CA LEU A 2 -64.31 21.39 16.39
C LEU A 2 -63.36 22.60 16.31
N SER A 3 -62.21 22.56 17.00
CA SER A 3 -61.04 23.46 16.85
C SER A 3 -60.02 23.05 17.92
N ARG A 4 -58.70 22.95 17.73
CA ARG A 4 -57.82 23.35 16.63
C ARG A 4 -56.55 22.50 16.75
N TRP A 5 -56.15 21.95 15.61
CA TRP A 5 -54.89 21.30 15.32
C TRP A 5 -53.82 22.39 15.10
N ILE A 6 -52.65 22.26 15.73
CA ILE A 6 -51.47 23.12 15.48
C ILE A 6 -50.31 22.18 15.12
N PRO A 7 -49.84 22.14 13.85
CA PRO A 7 -48.59 21.48 13.51
C PRO A 7 -47.43 22.46 13.69
N ARG A 8 -46.38 22.03 14.40
CA ARG A 8 -45.10 22.74 14.46
C ARG A 8 -44.34 22.50 13.15
N THR A 9 -43.99 23.58 12.47
CA THR A 9 -43.03 23.63 11.37
C THR A 9 -41.61 23.48 11.92
N ILE A 10 -40.84 22.55 11.36
CA ILE A 10 -39.38 22.40 11.59
C ILE A 10 -38.68 22.60 10.23
N PRO A 11 -37.56 23.34 10.15
CA PRO A 11 -36.95 23.73 8.88
C PRO A 11 -36.17 22.57 8.24
N ARG A 12 -36.21 22.51 6.91
CA ARG A 12 -35.44 21.59 6.08
C ARG A 12 -33.96 21.98 6.13
N TYR A 13 -33.13 21.14 6.72
CA TYR A 13 -31.68 21.21 6.53
C TYR A 13 -31.30 20.56 5.20
N THR A 14 -30.49 21.28 4.44
CA THR A 14 -29.90 20.91 3.16
C THR A 14 -28.95 19.71 3.30
N ARG A 15 -29.09 18.76 2.38
CA ARG A 15 -28.31 17.54 2.23
C ARG A 15 -26.91 17.85 1.71
N LEU A 16 -25.91 17.83 2.58
CA LEU A 16 -24.50 17.70 2.17
C LEU A 16 -24.26 16.25 1.75
N HIS A 17 -23.75 16.07 0.54
CA HIS A 17 -23.24 14.79 0.06
C HIS A 17 -21.93 14.48 0.80
N PHE A 18 -22.00 13.58 1.79
CA PHE A 18 -20.83 12.87 2.30
C PHE A 18 -20.77 11.50 1.63
N THR A 19 -19.60 11.21 1.07
CA THR A 19 -19.22 9.93 0.46
C THR A 19 -19.30 8.82 1.50
N ASN A 20 -20.04 7.74 1.18
CA ASN A 20 -20.16 6.57 2.02
C ASN A 20 -18.79 5.91 2.28
N PHE A 21 -18.42 5.91 3.55
CA PHE A 21 -17.41 5.08 4.16
C PHE A 21 -18.16 3.84 4.66
N ASP A 22 -18.08 2.71 3.96
CA ASP A 22 -18.73 1.48 4.41
C ASP A 22 -17.75 0.65 5.24
N LEU A 23 -17.87 0.81 6.55
CA LEU A 23 -17.44 -0.12 7.57
C LEU A 23 -18.59 -1.11 7.79
N GLN A 24 -18.39 -2.39 7.46
CA GLN A 24 -19.15 -3.46 8.10
C GLN A 24 -18.21 -4.49 8.70
N SER A 25 -18.08 -4.38 10.03
CA SER A 25 -17.87 -5.51 10.93
C SER A 25 -19.25 -6.09 11.27
N THR A 26 -19.45 -7.39 11.00
CA THR A 26 -20.50 -8.20 11.63
C THR A 26 -19.94 -9.60 11.93
N PHE A 27 -19.87 -9.94 13.23
CA PHE A 27 -19.92 -11.30 13.77
C PHE A 27 -21.37 -11.82 13.61
N PHE A 28 -21.78 -13.09 13.56
CA PHE A 28 -21.32 -14.41 14.03
C PHE A 28 -22.21 -15.48 13.36
N THR A 29 -21.72 -16.69 13.03
CA THR A 29 -22.33 -18.00 13.40
C THR A 29 -21.53 -19.19 12.82
N SER A 30 -21.00 -19.98 13.76
CA SER A 30 -20.59 -21.39 13.77
C SER A 30 -20.89 -22.28 12.55
N SER A 31 -19.84 -22.79 11.92
CA SER A 31 -19.53 -24.24 11.85
C SER A 31 -18.36 -24.44 10.88
N GLY A 32 -17.34 -25.16 11.33
CA GLY A 32 -16.12 -25.42 10.56
C GLY A 32 -14.91 -24.94 11.32
N PHE A 33 -14.42 -25.81 12.20
CA PHE A 33 -13.04 -25.79 12.70
C PHE A 33 -12.10 -25.70 11.49
N ARG A 34 -11.76 -24.49 11.08
CA ARG A 34 -10.64 -24.28 10.17
C ARG A 34 -9.41 -24.58 10.99
N ASN A 35 -8.76 -25.66 10.61
CA ASN A 35 -7.44 -26.03 11.08
C ASN A 35 -6.62 -24.75 11.24
N PHE A 36 -6.31 -24.41 12.50
CA PHE A 36 -5.42 -23.32 12.85
C PHE A 36 -4.04 -23.79 12.40
N GLY A 37 -3.81 -23.72 11.09
CA GLY A 37 -2.51 -23.88 10.48
C GLY A 37 -1.68 -22.76 11.07
N SER A 38 -0.92 -23.11 12.09
CA SER A 38 0.13 -22.33 12.70
C SER A 38 0.73 -21.39 11.66
N SER A 39 0.35 -20.11 11.69
CA SER A 39 1.08 -19.06 11.00
C SER A 39 2.37 -18.82 11.78
N SER A 40 3.22 -19.85 11.77
CA SER A 40 4.65 -19.68 11.92
C SER A 40 5.02 -18.65 10.86
N THR A 41 5.35 -17.45 11.32
CA THR A 41 5.95 -16.40 10.50
C THR A 41 7.33 -16.92 10.11
N THR A 42 7.39 -17.83 9.14
CA THR A 42 8.65 -18.25 8.54
C THR A 42 9.14 -17.04 7.76
N MET A 43 10.03 -16.26 8.38
CA MET A 43 10.77 -15.25 7.66
C MET A 43 11.40 -15.95 6.47
N LYS A 44 11.03 -15.52 5.26
CA LYS A 44 11.58 -16.09 4.03
C LYS A 44 13.10 -16.05 4.10
N ASP A 45 13.72 -17.11 3.57
CA ASP A 45 15.17 -17.18 3.43
C ASP A 45 15.69 -15.93 2.74
N THR A 46 16.81 -15.39 3.25
CA THR A 46 17.39 -14.14 2.77
C THR A 46 17.67 -14.19 1.26
N SER A 47 18.15 -15.32 0.74
CA SER A 47 18.38 -15.52 -0.69
C SER A 47 17.11 -15.40 -1.53
N THR A 48 16.00 -15.99 -1.06
CA THR A 48 14.69 -15.88 -1.71
C THR A 48 14.19 -14.45 -1.70
N VAL A 49 14.36 -13.73 -0.59
CA VAL A 49 13.97 -12.32 -0.48
C VAL A 49 14.73 -11.46 -1.49
N ILE A 50 16.05 -11.65 -1.60
CA ILE A 50 16.89 -10.90 -2.54
C ILE A 50 16.47 -11.19 -3.98
N SER A 51 16.23 -12.46 -4.34
CA SER A 51 15.73 -12.81 -5.68
C SER A 51 14.40 -12.14 -5.98
N GLU A 52 13.42 -12.32 -5.10
CA GLU A 52 12.08 -11.75 -5.28
C GLU A 52 12.11 -10.22 -5.31
N PHE A 53 12.97 -9.58 -4.51
CA PHE A 53 13.15 -8.13 -4.53
C PHE A 53 13.69 -7.67 -5.88
N ASN A 54 14.72 -8.34 -6.40
CA ASN A 54 15.33 -7.99 -7.68
C ASN A 54 14.40 -8.23 -8.87
N GLU A 55 13.46 -9.17 -8.76
CA GLU A 55 12.40 -9.42 -9.74
C GLU A 55 11.29 -8.36 -9.66
N LEU A 56 10.87 -7.98 -8.45
CA LEU A 56 9.76 -7.04 -8.26
C LEU A 56 10.17 -5.58 -8.46
N VAL A 57 11.38 -5.18 -8.08
CA VAL A 57 11.87 -3.81 -8.28
C VAL A 57 12.43 -3.68 -9.69
N ASN A 58 11.57 -3.24 -10.61
CA ASN A 58 11.86 -3.11 -12.04
C ASN A 58 12.18 -1.66 -12.47
N MET A 59 12.05 -0.68 -11.57
CA MET A 59 12.48 0.70 -11.80
C MET A 59 13.96 0.88 -11.47
N ASN A 60 14.69 1.60 -12.33
CA ASN A 60 16.08 1.94 -12.05
C ASN A 60 16.19 3.16 -11.10
N VAL A 61 17.40 3.41 -10.57
CA VAL A 61 17.66 4.51 -9.62
C VAL A 61 17.17 5.88 -10.13
N PRO A 62 17.59 6.38 -11.31
CA PRO A 62 17.17 7.71 -11.75
C PRO A 62 15.65 7.79 -11.98
N GLU A 63 15.05 6.73 -12.53
CA GLU A 63 13.61 6.67 -12.74
C GLU A 63 12.82 6.72 -11.42
N LEU A 64 13.24 5.95 -10.41
CA LEU A 64 12.60 5.96 -9.11
C LEU A 64 12.81 7.31 -8.40
N GLN A 65 14.00 7.91 -8.50
CA GLN A 65 14.25 9.24 -7.95
C GLN A 65 13.38 10.32 -8.58
N ASP A 66 13.20 10.29 -9.90
CA ASP A 66 12.37 11.26 -10.59
C ASP A 66 10.88 11.06 -10.27
N TRP A 67 10.44 9.80 -10.15
CA TRP A 67 9.10 9.49 -9.66
C TRP A 67 8.86 10.03 -8.26
N LEU A 68 9.79 9.82 -7.33
CA LEU A 68 9.66 10.26 -5.94
C LEU A 68 9.53 11.80 -5.81
N LYS A 69 10.07 12.58 -6.76
CA LYS A 69 9.92 14.05 -6.75
C LYS A 69 8.51 14.52 -7.11
N THR A 70 7.65 13.65 -7.64
CA THR A 70 6.31 14.04 -8.08
C THR A 70 5.34 14.20 -6.92
N GLU A 71 4.39 15.12 -7.04
CA GLU A 71 3.30 15.26 -6.06
C GLU A 71 2.52 13.95 -5.91
N ALA A 72 2.30 13.25 -7.03
CA ALA A 72 1.65 11.94 -7.05
C ALA A 72 2.34 10.91 -6.15
N SER A 73 3.68 10.91 -6.09
CA SER A 73 4.41 10.04 -5.17
C SER A 73 4.20 10.44 -3.71
N THR A 74 4.34 11.74 -3.41
CA THR A 74 4.25 12.26 -2.04
C THR A 74 2.86 12.11 -1.42
N SER A 75 1.79 12.22 -2.22
CA SER A 75 0.40 12.12 -1.75
C SER A 75 -0.14 10.70 -1.76
N SER A 76 0.62 9.72 -2.26
CA SER A 76 0.16 8.34 -2.43
C SER A 76 0.68 7.43 -1.34
N GLY A 77 -0.24 6.86 -0.57
CA GLY A 77 0.07 5.84 0.43
C GLY A 77 -0.64 6.07 1.75
N TRP A 78 -0.21 5.30 2.74
CA TRP A 78 -0.65 5.41 4.13
C TRP A 78 0.41 6.15 4.94
N HIS A 79 -0.02 6.89 5.96
CA HIS A 79 0.86 7.55 6.94
C HIS A 79 0.91 6.70 8.21
N HIS A 80 2.09 6.58 8.83
CA HIS A 80 2.24 5.81 10.06
C HIS A 80 1.41 6.41 11.20
N ASN A 81 1.44 7.74 11.32
CA ASN A 81 0.68 8.50 12.31
C ASN A 81 -0.10 9.64 11.67
N ALA A 82 -1.18 10.05 12.32
CA ALA A 82 -1.90 11.27 11.96
C ALA A 82 -0.98 12.48 12.23
N GLY A 83 -0.42 13.07 11.17
CA GLY A 83 0.51 14.20 11.25
C GLY A 83 1.88 13.97 10.62
N ASP A 84 2.19 12.74 10.15
CA ASP A 84 3.43 12.51 9.42
C ASP A 84 3.39 13.27 8.08
N SER A 85 4.44 14.03 7.79
CA SER A 85 4.59 14.76 6.52
C SER A 85 4.80 13.83 5.31
N GLU A 86 5.02 12.54 5.56
CA GLU A 86 5.45 11.58 4.56
C GLU A 86 4.68 10.25 4.68
N THR A 87 4.40 9.63 3.53
CA THR A 87 3.80 8.30 3.46
C THR A 87 4.83 7.19 3.58
N VAL A 88 4.42 6.03 4.11
CA VAL A 88 5.28 4.84 4.25
C VAL A 88 5.87 4.39 2.92
N GLY A 89 5.07 4.47 1.84
CA GLY A 89 5.52 4.14 0.49
C GLY A 89 6.62 5.09 0.02
N HIS A 90 6.45 6.40 0.21
CA HIS A 90 7.43 7.38 -0.22
C HIS A 90 8.77 7.22 0.55
N ALA A 91 8.71 6.97 1.85
CA ALA A 91 9.89 6.69 2.67
C ALA A 91 10.59 5.40 2.21
N SER A 92 9.80 4.36 1.91
CA SER A 92 10.30 3.09 1.38
C SER A 92 11.01 3.25 0.05
N GLY A 93 10.45 4.05 -0.87
CA GLY A 93 11.06 4.32 -2.17
C GLY A 93 12.44 4.97 -2.06
N ARG A 94 12.61 5.92 -1.13
CA ARG A 94 13.94 6.49 -0.88
C ARG A 94 14.93 5.45 -0.37
N HIS A 95 14.50 4.57 0.53
CA HIS A 95 15.36 3.52 1.03
C HIS A 95 15.74 2.52 -0.07
N ILE A 96 14.82 2.17 -0.99
CA ILE A 96 15.12 1.35 -2.17
C ILE A 96 16.18 2.02 -3.06
N VAL A 97 16.08 3.33 -3.27
CA VAL A 97 17.10 4.10 -4.02
C VAL A 97 18.49 3.95 -3.39
N GLU A 98 18.59 4.03 -2.07
CA GLU A 98 19.87 3.87 -1.36
C GLU A 98 20.41 2.44 -1.46
N ILE A 99 19.57 1.41 -1.32
CA ILE A 99 19.94 0.00 -1.54
C ILE A 99 20.51 -0.19 -2.96
N LEU A 100 19.82 0.32 -3.99
CA LEU A 100 20.22 0.17 -5.39
C LEU A 100 21.52 0.93 -5.72
N LYS A 101 21.76 2.08 -5.07
CA LYS A 101 23.02 2.83 -5.21
C LYS A 101 24.18 2.17 -4.50
N LYS A 102 23.94 1.63 -3.31
CA LYS A 102 24.92 0.91 -2.50
C LYS A 102 25.40 -0.35 -3.22
N ASN A 103 24.47 -1.09 -3.82
CA ASN A 103 24.77 -2.35 -4.49
C ASN A 103 24.21 -2.42 -5.94
N PRO A 104 24.81 -1.69 -6.89
CA PRO A 104 24.34 -1.67 -8.28
C PRO A 104 24.49 -3.00 -9.01
N LYS A 105 25.40 -3.87 -8.53
CA LYS A 105 25.63 -5.22 -9.07
C LYS A 105 24.65 -6.26 -8.52
N LYS A 106 23.83 -5.88 -7.53
CA LYS A 106 22.87 -6.77 -6.85
C LYS A 106 23.52 -8.01 -6.23
N ASP A 107 24.76 -7.88 -5.74
CA ASP A 107 25.49 -8.96 -5.10
C ASP A 107 24.85 -9.31 -3.74
N PRO A 108 24.35 -10.54 -3.51
CA PRO A 108 23.73 -10.91 -2.24
C PRO A 108 24.62 -10.71 -1.01
N ALA A 109 25.94 -10.73 -1.15
CA ALA A 109 26.88 -10.61 -0.03
C ALA A 109 27.08 -9.15 0.46
N GLU A 110 26.69 -8.16 -0.35
CA GLU A 110 26.91 -6.72 -0.07
C GLU A 110 25.73 -6.06 0.66
N TYR A 111 24.67 -6.82 0.95
CA TYR A 111 23.50 -6.34 1.69
C TYR A 111 23.68 -6.55 3.19
N ASP A 112 23.33 -5.54 3.98
CA ASP A 112 23.27 -5.67 5.43
C ASP A 112 21.88 -6.14 5.90
N ASP A 113 21.77 -6.47 7.19
CA ASP A 113 20.52 -6.98 7.76
C ASP A 113 19.36 -5.98 7.65
N ASP A 114 19.64 -4.67 7.66
CA ASP A 114 18.64 -3.61 7.52
C ASP A 114 18.11 -3.54 6.08
N ASP A 115 19.00 -3.63 5.09
CA ASP A 115 18.66 -3.74 3.66
C ASP A 115 17.74 -4.94 3.46
N ILE A 116 18.12 -6.11 3.97
CA ILE A 116 17.33 -7.35 3.83
C ILE A 116 15.98 -7.22 4.54
N ALA A 117 15.94 -6.63 5.74
CA ALA A 117 14.70 -6.40 6.46
C ALA A 117 13.75 -5.48 5.67
N HIS A 118 14.29 -4.46 5.01
CA HIS A 118 13.50 -3.59 4.14
C HIS A 118 13.04 -4.32 2.88
N MET A 119 13.90 -5.09 2.22
CA MET A 119 13.52 -5.91 1.05
C MET A 119 12.37 -6.85 1.37
N ARG A 120 12.35 -7.48 2.56
CA ARG A 120 11.22 -8.32 3.00
C ARG A 120 9.90 -7.55 2.99
N LYS A 121 9.91 -6.29 3.44
CA LYS A 121 8.72 -5.41 3.45
C LYS A 121 8.29 -5.09 2.03
N VAL A 122 9.23 -4.72 1.16
CA VAL A 122 8.98 -4.40 -0.25
C VAL A 122 8.34 -5.59 -0.96
N VAL A 123 8.96 -6.76 -0.87
CA VAL A 123 8.47 -8.00 -1.47
C VAL A 123 7.07 -8.36 -0.97
N SER A 124 6.85 -8.31 0.34
CA SER A 124 5.52 -8.57 0.93
C SER A 124 4.46 -7.60 0.44
N TYR A 125 4.81 -6.31 0.37
CA TYR A 125 3.92 -5.26 -0.11
C TYR A 125 3.54 -5.47 -1.57
N CYS A 126 4.53 -5.60 -2.46
CA CYS A 126 4.33 -5.76 -3.89
C CYS A 126 3.53 -7.03 -4.20
N LYS A 127 3.88 -8.19 -3.63
CA LYS A 127 3.15 -9.45 -3.88
C LYS A 127 1.68 -9.37 -3.48
N ARG A 128 1.38 -8.79 -2.30
CA ARG A 128 0.00 -8.65 -1.84
C ARG A 128 -0.80 -7.70 -2.72
N HIS A 129 -0.23 -6.57 -3.13
CA HIS A 129 -0.92 -5.58 -3.95
C HIS A 129 -1.11 -6.06 -5.39
N LEU A 130 -0.12 -6.75 -5.96
CA LEU A 130 -0.24 -7.36 -7.29
C LEU A 130 -1.31 -8.47 -7.32
N ALA A 131 -1.41 -9.28 -6.25
CA ALA A 131 -2.44 -10.31 -6.15
C ALA A 131 -3.84 -9.74 -5.91
N GLN A 132 -3.96 -8.60 -5.23
CA GLN A 132 -5.24 -7.94 -4.96
C GLN A 132 -5.74 -7.12 -6.15
N GLU A 133 -4.86 -6.68 -7.04
CA GLU A 133 -5.22 -5.76 -8.12
C GLU A 133 -4.76 -6.24 -9.50
N GLU A 134 -5.35 -7.32 -10.02
CA GLU A 134 -5.28 -7.62 -11.46
C GLU A 134 -5.80 -6.44 -12.33
N THR A 135 -6.59 -5.53 -11.75
CA THR A 135 -7.09 -4.30 -12.35
C THR A 135 -6.10 -3.11 -12.29
N ALA A 136 -5.08 -3.12 -11.42
CA ALA A 136 -4.06 -2.05 -11.35
C ALA A 136 -3.26 -1.93 -12.65
N LYS A 137 -3.07 -3.06 -13.35
CA LYS A 137 -2.41 -3.11 -14.67
C LYS A 137 -3.09 -2.22 -15.72
N LYS A 138 -4.34 -1.79 -15.49
CA LYS A 138 -5.15 -1.07 -16.48
C LYS A 138 -5.34 0.42 -16.17
N ASN A 139 -5.01 0.90 -14.97
CA ASN A 139 -5.26 2.28 -14.60
C ASN A 139 -4.06 2.94 -13.87
N THR A 140 -3.28 3.68 -14.63
CA THR A 140 -2.12 4.47 -14.17
C THR A 140 -2.51 5.61 -13.22
N GLU A 141 -3.78 6.01 -13.17
CA GLU A 141 -4.26 7.05 -12.26
C GLU A 141 -4.66 6.52 -10.89
N SER A 142 -4.73 5.20 -10.72
CA SER A 142 -5.13 4.57 -9.46
C SER A 142 -4.12 4.84 -8.34
N LYS A 143 -4.63 4.94 -7.10
CA LYS A 143 -3.80 5.08 -5.90
C LYS A 143 -2.83 3.91 -5.73
N SER A 144 -3.27 2.71 -6.13
CA SER A 144 -2.47 1.49 -6.06
C SER A 144 -1.29 1.51 -7.04
N TYR A 145 -1.50 1.90 -8.30
CA TYR A 145 -0.40 2.07 -9.26
C TYR A 145 0.65 3.06 -8.73
N LYS A 146 0.18 4.23 -8.26
CA LYS A 146 1.06 5.27 -7.69
C LYS A 146 1.82 4.77 -6.46
N SER A 147 1.16 3.96 -5.62
CA SER A 147 1.82 3.32 -4.48
C SER A 147 2.84 2.29 -4.92
N LEU A 148 2.52 1.35 -5.84
CA LEU A 148 3.47 0.35 -6.34
C LEU A 148 4.75 0.99 -6.88
N LYS A 149 4.65 2.12 -7.60
CA LYS A 149 5.82 2.88 -8.04
C LYS A 149 6.65 3.45 -6.89
N ASN A 150 6.01 3.88 -5.79
CA ASN A 150 6.75 4.25 -4.57
C ASN A 150 7.54 3.07 -3.99
N TRP A 151 7.10 1.84 -4.22
CA TRP A 151 7.81 0.61 -3.84
C TRP A 151 8.75 0.08 -4.92
N GLY A 152 9.06 0.88 -5.95
CA GLY A 152 10.01 0.54 -7.02
C GLY A 152 9.48 -0.41 -8.09
N HIS A 153 8.17 -0.70 -8.09
CA HIS A 153 7.52 -1.55 -9.08
C HIS A 153 6.62 -0.72 -10.01
N ASP A 154 6.98 -0.64 -11.29
CA ASP A 154 6.12 -0.10 -12.33
C ASP A 154 5.32 -1.23 -13.00
N ALA A 155 4.00 -1.25 -12.77
CA ALA A 155 3.12 -2.27 -13.33
C ALA A 155 2.98 -2.19 -14.87
N GLN A 156 3.47 -1.13 -15.52
CA GLN A 156 3.53 -1.05 -16.98
C GLN A 156 4.81 -1.65 -17.58
N LYS A 157 5.77 -2.02 -16.74
CA LYS A 157 7.03 -2.66 -17.15
C LYS A 157 6.95 -4.16 -16.85
N GLU A 158 7.02 -4.96 -17.91
CA GLU A 158 7.20 -6.43 -17.84
C GLU A 158 8.66 -6.81 -18.15
#